data_AF-A0A1S3XDH9-F1
#
_entry.id   AF-A0A1S3XDH9-F1
#
_cell.length_a   1.000
_cell.length_b   1.000
_cell.length_c   1.000
_cell.angle_alpha   90.00
_cell.angle_beta   90.00
_cell.angle_gamma   90.00
#
_symmetry.space_group_name_H-M   'P 1'
#
loop_
_entity.id
_entity.type
_entity.pdbx_description
1 polymer ?
#
loop_
_entity_poly.entity_id
_entity_poly.type
_entity_poly.pdbx_seq_one_letter_code
_entity_poly.pdbx_strand_id
1 'polypeptide(L)'
;MLEIVPPGTSKGSGVKILLDHLGVSPKEIMAIGDGENDVEMLELASLGVALSNGSEKAKATADVIGASNDDNGAADAIYRYAF
;
A
#
# COMPACT_ATOMS: atom_id res chain seq x y z
N MET A 1 2.49 -9.64 -12.98
CA MET A 1 3.94 -9.95 -13.11
C MET A 1 4.24 -11.10 -12.16
N LEU A 2 5.14 -12.02 -12.51
CA LEU A 2 5.54 -13.07 -11.56
C LEU A 2 6.75 -12.57 -10.76
N GLU A 3 6.64 -12.61 -9.43
CA GLU A 3 7.73 -12.28 -8.51
C GLU A 3 8.22 -13.56 -7.81
N ILE A 4 9.53 -13.77 -7.84
CA ILE A 4 10.18 -14.90 -7.16
C ILE A 4 11.08 -14.30 -6.10
N VAL A 5 10.71 -14.52 -4.83
CA VAL A 5 11.39 -13.96 -3.66
C VAL A 5 11.62 -15.06 -2.62
N PRO A 6 12.54 -14.88 -1.66
CA PRO A 6 12.73 -15.84 -0.58
C PRO A 6 11.43 -16.10 0.20
N PRO A 7 11.23 -17.32 0.74
CA PRO A 7 10.05 -17.62 1.55
C PRO A 7 9.89 -16.64 2.72
N GLY A 8 8.67 -16.16 2.94
CA GLY A 8 8.35 -15.21 4.01
C GLY A 8 8.71 -13.76 3.73
N THR A 9 9.05 -13.41 2.47
CA THR A 9 9.31 -12.02 2.07
C THR A 9 8.19 -11.46 1.19
N SER A 10 7.76 -10.25 1.52
CA SER A 10 6.78 -9.47 0.78
C SER A 10 6.98 -7.97 1.07
N LYS A 11 6.28 -7.09 0.35
CA LYS A 11 6.22 -5.68 0.71
C LYS A 11 5.63 -5.48 2.11
N GLY A 12 4.58 -6.22 2.45
CA GLY A 12 3.94 -6.18 3.78
C GLY A 12 4.90 -6.60 4.91
N SER A 13 5.67 -7.68 4.72
CA SER A 13 6.68 -8.10 5.70
C SER A 13 7.79 -7.06 5.86
N GLY A 14 8.21 -6.43 4.76
CA GLY A 14 9.19 -5.34 4.78
C GLY A 14 8.72 -4.11 5.54
N VAL A 15 7.48 -3.67 5.29
CA VAL A 15 6.84 -2.57 6.03
C VAL A 15 6.76 -2.91 7.52
N LYS A 16 6.33 -4.11 7.87
CA LYS A 16 6.24 -4.54 9.28
C LYS A 16 7.59 -4.45 10.00
N ILE A 17 8.67 -4.91 9.37
CA ILE A 17 10.03 -4.81 9.93
C ILE A 17 10.42 -3.34 10.15
N LEU A 18 10.10 -2.45 9.21
CA LEU A 18 10.37 -1.02 9.34
C LEU A 18 9.56 -0.39 10.48
N LEU A 19 8.29 -0.74 10.61
CA LEU A 19 7.43 -0.26 11.70
C LEU A 19 7.96 -0.68 13.07
N ASP A 20 8.37 -1.95 13.21
CA ASP A 20 8.97 -2.47 14.44
C ASP A 20 10.27 -1.72 14.79
N HIS A 21 11.08 -1.39 13.78
CA HIS A 21 12.31 -0.61 13.97
C HIS A 21 12.05 0.83 14.41
N LEU A 22 11.00 1.47 13.87
CA LEU A 22 10.64 2.85 14.17
C LEU A 22 9.76 2.99 15.43
N GLY A 23 9.24 1.88 15.97
CA GLY A 23 8.28 1.90 17.07
C GLY A 23 6.92 2.50 16.69
N VAL A 24 6.54 2.38 15.41
CA VAL A 24 5.31 2.95 14.84
C VAL A 24 4.26 1.85 14.67
N SER A 25 3.01 2.15 15.03
CA SER A 25 1.90 1.23 14.82
C SER A 25 1.47 1.19 13.35
N PRO A 26 1.01 0.03 12.82
CA PRO A 26 0.33 -0.02 11.53
C PRO A 26 -0.89 0.93 11.45
N LYS A 27 -1.45 1.32 12.61
CA LYS A 27 -2.54 2.29 12.73
C LYS A 27 -2.15 3.75 12.48
N GLU A 28 -0.86 4.01 12.28
CA GLU A 28 -0.30 5.36 12.10
C GLU A 28 0.25 5.55 10.68
N ILE A 29 0.01 4.60 9.78
CA ILE A 29 0.53 4.65 8.40
C ILE A 29 -0.56 4.59 7.35
N MET A 30 -0.25 5.20 6.21
CA MET A 30 -0.95 5.02 4.96
C MET A 30 -0.05 4.26 3.99
N ALA A 31 -0.61 3.27 3.29
CA ALA A 31 0.06 2.56 2.20
C ALA A 31 -0.59 2.92 0.86
N ILE A 32 0.20 3.11 -0.18
CA ILE A 32 -0.27 3.43 -1.54
C ILE A 32 0.33 2.40 -2.49
N GLY A 33 -0.50 1.75 -3.31
CA GLY A 33 -0.04 0.71 -4.25
C GLY A 33 -0.97 0.53 -5.45
N ASP A 34 -0.61 -0.37 -6.35
CA ASP A 34 -1.34 -0.65 -7.58
C ASP A 34 -1.26 -2.12 -8.02
N GLY A 35 -0.23 -2.85 -7.59
CA GLY A 35 0.01 -4.23 -7.98
C GLY A 35 -0.49 -5.28 -6.99
N GLU A 36 -0.55 -6.53 -7.44
CA GLU A 36 -0.88 -7.66 -6.56
C GLU A 36 0.15 -7.87 -5.44
N ASN A 37 1.40 -7.45 -5.64
CA ASN A 37 2.46 -7.51 -4.64
C ASN A 37 2.31 -6.44 -3.54
N ASP A 38 1.39 -5.48 -3.70
CA ASP A 38 1.08 -4.43 -2.73
C ASP A 38 0.00 -4.86 -1.72
N VAL A 39 -0.76 -5.92 -2.02
CA VAL A 39 -1.92 -6.36 -1.22
C VAL A 39 -1.60 -6.45 0.27
N GLU A 40 -0.52 -7.13 0.64
CA GLU A 40 -0.18 -7.32 2.06
C GLU A 40 0.16 -6.01 2.79
N MET A 41 0.75 -5.02 2.12
CA MET A 41 1.01 -3.71 2.76
C MET A 41 -0.25 -2.84 2.81
N LEU A 42 -1.14 -2.97 1.82
CA LEU A 42 -2.44 -2.29 1.80
C LEU A 42 -3.35 -2.82 2.93
N GLU A 43 -3.37 -4.13 3.19
CA GLU A 43 -4.11 -4.73 4.32
C GLU A 43 -3.53 -4.36 5.70
N LEU A 44 -2.21 -4.13 5.76
CA LEU A 44 -1.50 -3.85 7.00
C LEU A 44 -1.77 -2.43 7.53
N ALA A 45 -1.80 -1.44 6.63
CA ALA A 45 -1.91 -0.04 7.00
C ALA A 45 -3.31 0.32 7.52
N SER A 46 -3.41 1.35 8.37
CA SER A 46 -4.71 1.93 8.74
C SER A 46 -5.49 2.52 7.56
N LEU A 47 -4.76 2.88 6.50
CA LEU A 47 -5.34 3.40 5.28
C LEU A 47 -4.56 2.84 4.09
N GLY A 48 -5.14 1.86 3.41
CA GLY A 48 -4.67 1.35 2.12
C GLY A 48 -5.31 2.12 0.96
N VAL A 49 -4.50 2.65 0.05
CA VAL A 49 -4.95 3.34 -1.16
C VAL A 49 -4.47 2.59 -2.40
N ALA A 50 -5.40 2.14 -3.24
CA ALA A 50 -5.09 1.57 -4.55
C ALA A 50 -5.28 2.62 -5.66
N LEU A 51 -4.34 2.75 -6.59
CA LEU A 51 -4.52 3.63 -7.75
C LEU A 51 -5.57 3.06 -8.71
N SER A 52 -6.37 3.92 -9.35
CA SER A 52 -7.51 3.50 -10.18
C SER A 52 -7.12 2.62 -11.38
N ASN A 53 -5.92 2.81 -11.91
CA ASN A 53 -5.36 2.02 -13.00
C ASN A 53 -4.54 0.79 -12.51
N GLY A 54 -4.57 0.51 -11.20
CA GLY A 54 -3.99 -0.69 -10.62
C GLY A 54 -4.82 -1.95 -10.84
N SER A 55 -4.26 -3.07 -10.39
CA SER A 55 -4.87 -4.39 -10.44
C SER A 55 -6.19 -4.47 -9.66
N GLU A 56 -7.12 -5.30 -10.13
CA GLU A 56 -8.40 -5.54 -9.44
C GLU A 56 -8.20 -6.06 -8.02
N LYS A 57 -7.14 -6.85 -7.79
CA LYS A 57 -6.82 -7.37 -6.46
C LYS A 57 -6.39 -6.27 -5.50
N ALA A 58 -5.51 -5.36 -5.93
CA ALA A 58 -5.13 -4.20 -5.11
C ALA A 58 -6.33 -3.32 -4.78
N LYS A 59 -7.18 -3.03 -5.79
CA LYS A 59 -8.40 -2.23 -5.62
C LYS A 59 -9.44 -2.88 -4.70
N ALA A 60 -9.57 -4.21 -4.73
CA ALA A 60 -10.48 -4.95 -3.86
C ALA A 60 -10.02 -5.00 -2.38
N THR A 61 -8.71 -4.87 -2.16
CA THR A 61 -8.09 -4.89 -0.84
C THR A 61 -8.06 -3.50 -0.18
N ALA A 62 -7.89 -2.43 -0.96
CA ALA A 62 -7.72 -1.07 -0.44
C ALA A 62 -9.00 -0.49 0.17
N ASP A 63 -8.84 0.38 1.16
CA ASP A 63 -9.93 1.16 1.75
C ASP A 63 -10.46 2.22 0.80
N VAL A 64 -9.57 2.78 -0.05
CA VAL A 64 -9.88 3.84 -1.00
C VAL A 64 -9.25 3.51 -2.36
N ILE A 65 -10.03 3.72 -3.42
CA ILE A 65 -9.50 3.78 -4.79
C ILE A 65 -9.18 5.25 -5.09
N GLY A 66 -7.89 5.55 -5.23
CA GLY A 66 -7.39 6.87 -5.59
C GLY A 66 -7.40 7.13 -7.10
N ALA A 67 -6.91 8.30 -7.51
CA ALA A 67 -6.72 8.61 -8.93
C ALA A 67 -5.63 7.71 -9.55
N SER A 68 -5.49 7.76 -10.88
CA SER A 68 -4.46 7.00 -11.57
C SER A 68 -3.07 7.58 -11.27
N ASN A 69 -2.01 6.84 -11.56
CA ASN A 69 -0.65 7.41 -11.52
C ASN A 69 -0.48 8.55 -12.54
N ASP A 70 -1.14 8.49 -13.70
CA ASP A 70 -1.12 9.53 -14.73
C ASP A 70 -1.78 10.84 -14.24
N ASP A 71 -2.65 10.75 -13.24
CA ASP A 71 -3.34 11.88 -12.59
C ASP A 71 -2.69 12.29 -11.25
N ASN A 72 -1.45 11.87 -10.96
CA ASN A 72 -0.75 12.11 -9.69
C ASN A 72 -1.45 11.49 -8.46
N GLY A 73 -2.07 10.32 -8.60
CA GLY A 73 -2.88 9.71 -7.54
C GLY A 73 -2.16 9.50 -6.20
N ALA A 74 -0.86 9.22 -6.22
CA ALA A 74 -0.08 9.14 -4.97
C ALA A 74 0.03 10.50 -4.25
N ALA A 75 0.25 11.59 -5.00
CA ALA A 75 0.32 12.93 -4.43
C ALA A 75 -1.06 13.39 -3.92
N ASP A 76 -2.13 13.14 -4.69
CA ASP A 76 -3.50 13.44 -4.27
C ASP A 76 -3.86 12.69 -2.97
N ALA A 77 -3.51 11.41 -2.85
CA ALA A 77 -3.73 10.65 -1.61
C ALA A 77 -2.96 11.25 -0.41
N ILE A 78 -1.69 11.63 -0.58
CA ILE A 78 -0.91 12.29 0.46
C ILE A 78 -1.57 13.60 0.89
N TYR A 79 -1.93 14.47 -0.06
CA TYR A 79 -2.54 15.76 0.27
C TYR A 79 -3.92 15.66 0.93
N ARG A 80 -4.66 14.57 0.69
CA ARG A 80 -5.99 14.36 1.29
C ARG A 80 -5.93 13.74 2.68
N TYR A 81 -4.97 12.84 2.92
CA TYR A 81 -5.04 11.93 4.06
C TYR A 81 -3.85 12.02 5.02
N ALA A 82 -2.70 12.52 4.58
CA ALA A 82 -1.57 12.75 5.49
C ALA A 82 -1.78 14.08 6.23
N PHE A 83 -1.59 14.06 7.55
CA PHE A 83 -1.74 15.20 8.46
C PHE A 83 -0.40 15.77 8.92
#